data_AF-A0A4Q2RFZ6-F1
#
_entry.id   AF-A0A4Q2RFZ6-F1
#
_cell.length_a   1.000
_cell.length_b   1.000
_cell.length_c   1.000
_cell.angle_alpha   90.00
_cell.angle_beta   90.00
_cell.angle_gamma   90.00
#
_symmetry.space_group_name_H-M   'P 1'
#
loop_
_entity.id
_entity.type
_entity.pdbx_description
1 polymer ?
#
loop_
_entity_poly.entity_id
_entity_poly.type
_entity_poly.pdbx_seq_one_letter_code
_entity_poly.pdbx_strand_id
1 'polypeptide(L)' 'MSPQMLPIAASAEALLDKARRCRRLARQSTDERAASALMALARESEGRAAELAAVLRRAVA' A
#
# COMPACT_ATOMS: atom_id res chain seq x y z
N MET A 1 -11.25 -19.46 1.30
CA MET A 1 -9.96 -18.85 0.94
C MET A 1 -8.87 -19.90 1.07
N SER A 2 -8.14 -20.20 -0.01
CA SER A 2 -7.03 -21.15 0.03
C SER A 2 -5.89 -20.64 0.92
N PRO A 3 -5.12 -21.50 1.62
CA PRO A 3 -4.04 -21.08 2.53
C PRO A 3 -3.01 -20.15 1.89
N GLN A 4 -2.73 -20.32 0.59
CA GLN A 4 -1.86 -19.46 -0.22
C GLN A 4 -2.36 -18.02 -0.44
N MET A 5 -3.63 -17.73 -0.13
CA MET A 5 -4.19 -16.37 -0.24
C MET A 5 -3.94 -15.53 1.01
N LEU A 6 -3.62 -16.16 2.15
CA LEU A 6 -3.33 -15.46 3.41
C LEU A 6 -2.08 -14.56 3.30
N PRO A 7 -0.95 -15.01 2.70
CA PRO A 7 0.21 -14.14 2.49
C PRO A 7 -0.07 -12.95 1.57
N ILE A 8 -0.95 -13.12 0.57
CA ILE A 8 -1.32 -12.06 -0.38
C ILE A 8 -2.12 -10.97 0.34
N ALA A 9 -3.10 -11.37 1.16
CA ALA A 9 -3.88 -10.44 1.98
C ALA A 9 -3.00 -9.67 2.98
N ALA A 10 -2.13 -10.37 3.71
CA ALA A 10 -1.18 -9.73 4.63
C ALA A 10 -0.23 -8.75 3.92
N SER A 11 0.22 -9.08 2.71
CA SER A 11 1.06 -8.20 1.89
C SER A 11 0.31 -6.94 1.46
N ALA A 12 -0.97 -7.06 1.08
CA ALA A 12 -1.80 -5.91 0.72
C ALA A 12 -2.03 -4.97 1.92
N GLU A 13 -2.31 -5.51 3.10
CA GLU A 13 -2.45 -4.72 4.33
C GLU A 13 -1.14 -4.01 4.70
N ALA A 14 0.00 -4.70 4.63
CA ALA A 14 1.31 -4.12 4.90
C ALA A 14 1.63 -2.93 3.97
N LEU A 15 1.24 -3.01 2.69
CA LEU A 15 1.39 -1.92 1.72
C LEU A 15 0.48 -0.73 2.05
N LEU A 16 -0.76 -0.96 2.48
CA LEU A 16 -1.67 0.10 2.90
C LEU A 16 -1.15 0.82 4.16
N ASP A 17 -0.61 0.07 5.13
CA ASP A 17 0.00 0.65 6.32
C ASP A 17 1.26 1.45 5.99
N LYS A 18 2.08 0.97 5.04
CA LYS A 18 3.21 1.73 4.50
C LYS A 18 2.71 3.05 3.88
N ALA A 19 1.67 3.01 3.05
CA ALA A 19 1.10 4.22 2.44
C ALA A 19 0.61 5.23 3.48
N ARG A 20 -0.12 4.77 4.51
CA ARG A 20 -0.59 5.60 5.63
C ARG A 20 0.58 6.24 6.39
N ARG A 21 1.65 5.49 6.67
CA ARG A 21 2.87 6.01 7.31
C ARG A 21 3.55 7.06 6.43
N CYS A 22 3.71 6.80 5.13
CA CYS A 22 4.28 7.75 4.19
C CYS A 22 3.48 9.06 4.13
N ARG A 23 2.14 9.00 4.04
CA ARG A 23 1.28 10.21 4.06
C ARG A 23 1.41 11.01 5.35
N ARG A 24 1.49 10.33 6.50
CA ARG A 24 1.69 10.97 7.80
C ARG A 24 3.03 11.69 7.86
N LEU A 25 4.12 11.02 7.47
CA LEU A 25 5.46 11.61 7.43
C LEU A 25 5.53 12.77 6.43
N ALA A 26 4.88 12.66 5.27
CA ALA A 26 4.84 13.72 4.27
C ALA A 26 4.21 15.01 4.83
N ARG A 27 3.13 14.88 5.63
CA ARG A 27 2.47 16.02 6.28
C ARG A 27 3.29 16.65 7.40
N GLN A 28 4.21 15.88 8.00
CA GLN A 28 5.10 16.35 9.07
C GLN A 28 6.42 16.91 8.53
N SER A 29 6.73 16.66 7.25
CA SER A 29 7.96 17.11 6.62
C SER A 29 7.89 18.59 6.31
N THR A 30 8.91 19.33 6.73
CA THR A 30 9.15 20.72 6.31
C THR A 30 9.93 20.81 5.00
N ASP A 31 10.51 19.70 4.53
CA ASP A 31 11.13 19.58 3.21
C ASP A 31 10.09 19.15 2.18
N GLU A 32 9.83 20.02 1.20
CA GLU A 32 8.85 19.79 0.13
C GLU A 32 9.23 18.62 -0.79
N ARG A 33 10.52 18.42 -1.07
CA ARG A 33 10.99 17.30 -1.90
C ARG A 33 10.78 15.98 -1.18
N ALA A 34 11.11 15.94 0.12
CA ALA A 34 10.86 14.77 0.94
C ALA A 34 9.36 14.48 1.07
N ALA A 35 8.52 15.51 1.28
CA ALA A 35 7.07 15.38 1.34
C ALA A 35 6.50 14.83 0.02
N SER A 36 6.96 15.36 -1.12
CA SER A 36 6.55 14.91 -2.46
C SER A 36 6.95 13.47 -2.72
N ALA A 37 8.19 13.08 -2.38
CA ALA A 37 8.67 11.71 -2.51
C ALA A 37 7.86 10.72 -1.65
N LEU A 38 7.55 11.10 -0.40
CA LEU A 38 6.71 10.30 0.49
C LEU A 38 5.27 10.15 -0.05
N MET A 39 4.69 11.21 -0.63
CA MET A 39 3.37 11.13 -1.27
C MET A 39 3.39 10.24 -2.53
N ALA A 40 4.46 10.30 -3.34
CA ALA A 40 4.63 9.41 -4.49
C ALA A 40 4.72 7.94 -4.04
N LEU A 41 5.53 7.66 -3.03
CA LEU A 41 5.68 6.31 -2.46
C LEU A 41 4.37 5.78 -1.86
N ALA A 42 3.57 6.65 -1.23
CA ALA A 42 2.25 6.28 -0.71
C ALA A 42 1.31 5.84 -1.84
N ARG A 43 1.24 6.60 -2.94
CA ARG A 43 0.42 6.26 -4.12
C ARG A 43 0.86 4.96 -4.77
N GLU A 44 2.17 4.76 -4.94
CA GLU A 44 2.69 3.51 -5.48
C GLU A 44 2.33 2.31 -4.59
N SER A 45 2.45 2.46 -3.27
CA SER A 45 2.10 1.40 -2.32
C SER A 45 0.61 1.06 -2.37
N GLU A 46 -0.27 2.05 -2.51
CA GLU A 46 -1.71 1.84 -2.69
C GLU A 46 -2.05 1.17 -4.03
N GLY A 47 -1.37 1.56 -5.12
CA GLY A 47 -1.53 0.90 -6.43
C GLY A 47 -1.21 -0.59 -6.35
N ARG A 48 -0.07 -0.94 -5.77
CA ARG A 48 0.33 -2.34 -5.55
C ARG A 48 -0.64 -3.08 -4.63
N ALA A 49 -1.15 -2.44 -3.57
CA ALA A 49 -2.15 -3.05 -2.70
C ALA A 49 -3.47 -3.34 -3.46
N ALA A 50 -3.90 -2.41 -4.34
CA ALA A 50 -5.08 -2.58 -5.17
C ALA A 50 -4.92 -3.71 -6.19
N GLU A 51 -3.73 -3.88 -6.77
CA GLU A 51 -3.40 -5.02 -7.64
C GLU A 51 -3.53 -6.34 -6.90
N LEU A 52 -2.97 -6.45 -5.69
CA LEU A 52 -3.11 -7.64 -4.85
C LEU A 52 -4.57 -7.91 -4.46
N ALA A 53 -5.34 -6.87 -4.13
CA ALA A 53 -6.76 -6.99 -3.85
C ALA A 53 -7.56 -7.47 -5.09
N ALA A 54 -7.16 -7.07 -6.30
CA ALA A 54 -7.75 -7.58 -7.54
C ALA A 54 -7.42 -9.06 -7.75
N VAL A 55 -6.18 -9.49 -7.48
CA VAL A 55 -5.78 -10.91 -7.50
C VAL A 55 -6.62 -11.73 -6.52
N LEU A 56 -6.78 -11.25 -5.28
CA LEU A 56 -7.59 -11.91 -4.26
C LEU A 56 -9.05 -12.06 -4.71
N ARG A 57 -9.66 -11.00 -5.25
CA ARG A 57 -11.04 -11.06 -5.77
C ARG A 57 -11.20 -12.08 -6.89
N ARG A 58 -10.25 -12.14 -7.83
CA ARG A 58 -10.27 -13.11 -8.94
C ARG A 58 -10.08 -14.55 -8.50
N ALA A 59 -9.35 -14.79 -7.41
CA ALA A 59 -9.11 -16.13 -6.89
C ALA A 59 -10.21 -16.63 -5.93
N VAL A 60 -11.16 -15.76 -5.55
CA VAL A 60 -12.35 -16.10 -4.75
C VAL A 60 -13.62 -16.19 -5.60
N ALA A 61 -13.69 -15.47 -6.73
CA ALA A 61 -14.77 -15.54 -7.72
C ALA A 61 -14.73 -16.85 -8.53
#